data_AF-A0A354F0V2-F1
#
_entry.id   AF-A0A354F0V2-F1
#
_cell.length_a   1.000
_cell.length_b   1.000
_cell.length_c   1.000
_cell.angle_alpha   90.00
_cell.angle_beta   90.00
_cell.angle_gamma   90.00
#
_symmetry.space_group_name_H-M   'P 1'
#
loop_
_entity.id
_entity.type
_entity.pdbx_description
1 polymer ?
#
loop_
_entity_poly.entity_id
_entity_poly.type
_entity_poly.pdbx_seq_one_letter_code
_entity_poly.pdbx_strand_id
1 'polypeptide(L)'
;FLATKITFINEMADLCEKLGANVQDVSRGIGLDNRIGSKFLHAGPGYGGSCFPKDTLALLKTAQDYETPVRIVEAVVQANDLRKRAMGRKIITALGGDVRGLKIGLLGLTFKPNTDDMRDAPSIAIVQTLLDAGAIVHAHDPEGMEEAAKILPEVIMASSAYDAAQDAHAVSLITEWDAYRALDLKKLHSAMAGDVLVDLRNIYRTEEAQAAGFNYVSVGRR
;
A
#
# COMPACT_ATOMS: atom_id res chain seq x y z
N PHE A 1 -1.43 -2.01 -20.39
CA PHE A 1 -1.93 -0.62 -20.31
C PHE A 1 -2.48 -0.26 -18.93
N LEU A 2 -3.39 -1.04 -18.32
CA LEU A 2 -3.92 -0.69 -16.99
C LEU A 2 -2.84 -0.55 -15.90
N ALA A 3 -1.86 -1.46 -15.89
CA ALA A 3 -0.65 -1.35 -15.06
C ALA A 3 0.10 -0.03 -15.28
N THR A 4 0.19 0.44 -16.54
CA THR A 4 0.79 1.74 -16.88
C THR A 4 0.05 2.91 -16.25
N LYS A 5 -1.30 2.92 -16.25
CA LYS A 5 -2.08 3.99 -15.60
C LYS A 5 -1.83 4.04 -14.09
N ILE A 6 -1.80 2.87 -13.44
CA ILE A 6 -1.52 2.76 -12.00
C ILE A 6 -0.11 3.26 -11.69
N THR A 7 0.90 2.77 -12.41
CA THR A 7 2.29 3.18 -12.17
C THR A 7 2.51 4.66 -12.44
N PHE A 8 1.91 5.19 -13.51
CA PHE A 8 1.97 6.62 -13.82
C PHE A 8 1.43 7.48 -12.66
N ILE A 9 0.23 7.19 -12.16
CA ILE A 9 -0.34 8.01 -11.08
C ILE A 9 0.45 7.84 -9.77
N ASN A 10 1.07 6.68 -9.58
CA ASN A 10 1.94 6.42 -8.44
C ASN A 10 3.22 7.28 -8.47
N GLU A 11 3.87 7.42 -9.62
CA GLU A 11 5.02 8.33 -9.77
C GLU A 11 4.61 9.80 -9.59
N MET A 12 3.41 10.17 -10.07
CA MET A 12 2.85 11.51 -9.81
C MET A 12 2.57 11.72 -8.32
N ALA A 13 2.16 10.67 -7.58
CA ALA A 13 2.00 10.74 -6.14
C ALA A 13 3.32 11.09 -5.45
N ASP A 14 4.39 10.39 -5.80
CA ASP A 14 5.71 10.60 -5.21
C ASP A 14 6.21 12.03 -5.49
N LEU A 15 5.97 12.55 -6.70
CA LEU A 15 6.26 13.94 -7.05
C LEU A 15 5.39 14.94 -6.24
N CYS A 16 4.09 14.66 -6.07
CA CYS A 16 3.19 15.51 -5.29
C CYS A 16 3.69 15.68 -3.84
N GLU A 17 4.21 14.63 -3.20
CA GLU A 17 4.75 14.71 -1.84
C GLU A 17 5.96 15.65 -1.72
N LYS A 18 6.77 15.76 -2.78
CA LYS A 18 7.93 16.65 -2.85
C LYS A 18 7.54 18.11 -3.08
N LEU A 19 6.50 18.33 -3.89
CA LEU A 19 6.03 19.66 -4.25
C LEU A 19 5.01 20.25 -3.28
N GLY A 20 4.46 19.44 -2.36
CA GLY A 20 3.33 19.85 -1.51
C GLY A 20 2.01 19.92 -2.29
N ALA A 21 1.88 19.13 -3.35
CA ALA A 21 0.64 18.98 -4.12
C ALA A 21 -0.18 17.78 -3.62
N ASN A 22 -1.39 17.62 -4.17
CA ASN A 22 -2.30 16.51 -3.86
C ASN A 22 -2.58 15.66 -5.10
N VAL A 23 -2.19 14.38 -5.06
CA VAL A 23 -2.38 13.44 -6.16
C VAL A 23 -3.85 13.16 -6.46
N GLN A 24 -4.74 13.28 -5.48
CA GLN A 24 -6.19 13.11 -5.72
C GLN A 24 -6.74 14.24 -6.59
N ASP A 25 -6.22 15.46 -6.44
CA ASP A 25 -6.58 16.60 -7.30
C ASP A 25 -6.02 16.43 -8.71
N VAL A 26 -4.76 15.97 -8.83
CA VAL A 26 -4.15 15.65 -10.13
C VAL A 26 -4.94 14.56 -10.85
N SER A 27 -5.23 13.45 -10.17
CA SER A 27 -6.01 12.32 -10.69
C SER A 27 -7.40 12.77 -11.15
N ARG A 28 -8.10 13.56 -10.34
CA ARG A 28 -9.40 14.14 -10.69
C ARG A 28 -9.28 15.04 -11.93
N GLY A 29 -8.32 15.95 -11.94
CA GLY A 29 -8.11 16.89 -13.04
C GLY A 29 -7.88 16.20 -14.38
N ILE A 30 -6.96 15.23 -14.44
CA ILE A 30 -6.69 14.48 -15.68
C ILE A 30 -7.83 13.51 -16.03
N GLY A 31 -8.54 12.99 -15.02
CA GLY A 31 -9.62 12.03 -15.19
C GLY A 31 -10.91 12.63 -15.77
N LEU A 32 -11.06 13.95 -15.73
CA LEU A 32 -12.18 14.67 -16.36
C LEU A 32 -12.09 14.68 -17.90
N ASP A 33 -10.90 14.47 -18.46
CA ASP A 33 -10.75 14.31 -19.90
C ASP A 33 -11.20 12.90 -20.31
N ASN A 34 -12.25 12.81 -21.13
CA ASN A 34 -12.82 11.54 -21.59
C ASN A 34 -11.85 10.66 -22.37
N ARG A 35 -10.75 11.22 -22.91
CA ARG A 35 -9.69 10.45 -23.59
C ARG A 35 -8.83 9.68 -22.60
N ILE A 36 -8.74 10.13 -21.35
CA ILE A 36 -7.98 9.51 -20.26
C ILE A 36 -8.91 8.65 -19.40
N GLY A 37 -10.03 9.23 -18.97
CA GLY A 37 -11.00 8.64 -18.05
C GLY A 37 -10.49 8.45 -16.63
N SER A 38 -11.42 8.43 -15.67
CA SER A 38 -11.14 8.43 -14.22
C SER A 38 -10.69 7.09 -13.63
N LYS A 39 -10.91 5.97 -14.33
CA LYS A 39 -10.59 4.63 -13.81
C LYS A 39 -9.08 4.36 -13.81
N PHE A 40 -8.62 3.58 -12.81
CA PHE A 40 -7.21 3.18 -12.63
C PHE A 40 -6.25 4.34 -12.40
N LEU A 41 -6.73 5.41 -11.74
CA LEU A 41 -5.96 6.59 -11.37
C LEU A 41 -5.96 6.83 -9.85
N HIS A 42 -6.09 5.77 -9.05
CA HIS A 42 -5.93 5.86 -7.61
C HIS A 42 -4.51 5.45 -7.25
N ALA A 43 -3.73 6.39 -6.71
CA ALA A 43 -2.40 6.09 -6.21
C ALA A 43 -2.50 5.16 -5.00
N GLY A 44 -1.58 4.21 -4.90
CA GLY A 44 -1.59 3.19 -3.86
C GLY A 44 -0.22 2.56 -3.64
N PRO A 45 -0.09 1.40 -2.98
CA PRO A 45 1.22 0.80 -2.69
C PRO A 45 1.86 0.04 -3.87
N GLY A 46 1.29 0.19 -5.07
CA GLY A 46 1.61 -0.62 -6.24
C GLY A 46 0.48 -1.60 -6.58
N TYR A 47 0.60 -2.25 -7.74
CA TYR A 47 -0.32 -3.30 -8.15
C TYR A 47 0.26 -4.70 -7.87
N GLY A 48 -0.64 -5.67 -7.71
CA GLY A 48 -0.34 -7.08 -7.53
C GLY A 48 -1.39 -7.96 -8.21
N GLY A 49 -1.60 -9.16 -7.66
CA GLY A 49 -2.53 -10.15 -8.16
C GLY A 49 -1.94 -10.99 -9.29
N SER A 50 -2.66 -12.02 -9.70
CA SER A 50 -2.18 -13.00 -10.69
C SER A 50 -2.12 -12.51 -12.14
N CYS A 51 -2.81 -11.43 -12.48
CA CYS A 51 -2.91 -10.97 -13.87
C CYS A 51 -1.83 -9.95 -14.23
N PHE A 52 -1.80 -8.78 -13.59
CA PHE A 52 -0.94 -7.68 -14.07
C PHE A 52 0.56 -8.00 -14.04
N PRO A 53 1.16 -8.47 -12.93
CA PRO A 53 2.59 -8.80 -12.89
C PRO A 53 2.94 -9.86 -13.93
N LYS A 54 2.21 -10.99 -13.93
CA LYS A 54 2.42 -12.11 -14.86
C LYS A 54 2.32 -11.66 -16.33
N ASP A 55 1.25 -10.97 -16.70
CA ASP A 55 1.01 -10.59 -18.10
C ASP A 55 2.00 -9.53 -18.57
N THR A 56 2.40 -8.59 -17.70
CA THR A 56 3.45 -7.61 -18.05
C THR A 56 4.81 -8.28 -18.24
N LEU A 57 5.21 -9.19 -17.36
CA LEU A 57 6.48 -9.93 -17.48
C LEU A 57 6.49 -10.85 -18.71
N ALA A 58 5.38 -11.53 -18.99
CA ALA A 58 5.25 -12.36 -20.19
C ALA A 58 5.36 -11.52 -21.48
N LEU A 59 4.75 -10.33 -21.50
CA LEU A 59 4.89 -9.39 -22.62
C LEU A 59 6.34 -8.92 -22.78
N LEU A 60 7.03 -8.56 -21.69
CA LEU A 60 8.44 -8.19 -21.73
C LEU A 60 9.31 -9.31 -22.29
N LYS A 61 9.09 -10.55 -21.83
CA LYS A 61 9.84 -11.71 -22.31
C LYS A 61 9.60 -11.95 -23.80
N THR A 62 8.34 -11.90 -24.24
CA THR A 62 7.98 -12.03 -25.65
C THR A 62 8.65 -10.93 -26.48
N ALA A 63 8.60 -9.68 -26.03
CA ALA A 63 9.24 -8.56 -26.71
C ALA A 63 10.75 -8.72 -26.85
N GLN A 64 11.42 -9.27 -25.84
CA GLN A 64 12.86 -9.59 -25.86
C GLN A 64 13.17 -10.72 -26.84
N ASP A 65 12.38 -11.80 -26.85
CA ASP A 65 12.57 -12.95 -27.74
C ASP A 65 12.43 -12.58 -29.23
N TYR A 66 11.69 -11.50 -29.52
CA TYR A 66 11.51 -10.93 -30.87
C TYR A 66 12.28 -9.62 -31.08
N GLU A 67 13.28 -9.32 -30.24
CA GLU A 67 14.19 -8.17 -30.39
C GLU A 67 13.49 -6.81 -30.57
N THR A 68 12.30 -6.64 -29.97
CA THR A 68 11.48 -5.42 -30.07
C THR A 68 11.19 -4.87 -28.67
N PRO A 69 12.11 -4.11 -28.05
CA PRO A 69 11.97 -3.67 -26.66
C PRO A 69 10.74 -2.77 -26.43
N VAL A 70 9.96 -3.09 -25.40
CA VAL A 70 8.76 -2.33 -25.00
C VAL A 70 9.04 -1.47 -23.77
N ARG A 71 9.90 -0.46 -23.94
CA ARG A 71 10.50 0.35 -22.86
C ARG A 71 9.50 0.92 -21.85
N ILE A 72 8.30 1.31 -22.27
CA ILE A 72 7.26 1.81 -21.36
C ILE A 72 6.83 0.72 -20.36
N VAL A 73 6.64 -0.52 -20.84
CA VAL A 73 6.23 -1.63 -19.97
C VAL A 73 7.39 -2.04 -19.04
N GLU A 74 8.63 -1.96 -19.52
CA GLU A 74 9.82 -2.23 -18.69
C GLU A 74 9.89 -1.26 -17.51
N ALA A 75 9.73 0.04 -17.78
CA ALA A 75 9.68 1.06 -16.74
C ALA A 75 8.51 0.84 -15.76
N VAL A 76 7.33 0.44 -16.28
CA VAL A 76 6.14 0.16 -15.46
C VAL A 76 6.38 -0.96 -14.45
N VAL A 77 7.02 -2.06 -14.88
CA VAL A 77 7.34 -3.20 -14.00
C VAL A 77 8.37 -2.78 -12.96
N GLN A 78 9.47 -2.16 -13.38
CA GLN A 78 10.55 -1.74 -12.49
C GLN A 78 10.06 -0.74 -11.42
N ALA A 79 9.31 0.28 -11.84
CA ALA A 79 8.76 1.28 -10.92
C ALA A 79 7.77 0.67 -9.93
N ASN A 80 6.95 -0.31 -10.35
CA ASN A 80 6.03 -0.99 -9.43
C ASN A 80 6.77 -1.80 -8.35
N ASP A 81 7.84 -2.51 -8.71
CA ASP A 81 8.63 -3.31 -7.75
C ASP A 81 9.35 -2.41 -6.74
N LEU A 82 9.95 -1.32 -7.21
CA LEU A 82 10.58 -0.32 -6.34
C LEU A 82 9.56 0.33 -5.40
N ARG A 83 8.35 0.61 -5.91
CA ARG A 83 7.28 1.24 -5.15
C ARG A 83 6.84 0.40 -3.95
N LYS A 84 6.60 -0.90 -4.13
CA LYS A 84 6.16 -1.77 -3.02
C LYS A 84 7.14 -1.71 -1.84
N ARG A 85 8.45 -1.77 -2.12
CA ARG A 85 9.51 -1.61 -1.10
C ARG A 85 9.59 -0.20 -0.53
N ALA A 86 9.37 0.82 -1.37
CA ALA A 86 9.35 2.20 -0.93
C ALA A 86 8.22 2.47 0.08
N MET A 87 7.09 1.79 -0.04
CA MET A 87 6.00 1.90 0.93
C MET A 87 6.38 1.35 2.31
N GLY A 88 7.11 0.23 2.38
CA GLY A 88 7.70 -0.24 3.64
C GLY A 88 8.63 0.80 4.27
N ARG A 89 9.51 1.41 3.46
CA ARG A 89 10.38 2.51 3.91
C ARG A 89 9.61 3.77 4.33
N LYS A 90 8.44 4.03 3.73
CA LYS A 90 7.56 5.15 4.10
C LYS A 90 7.02 4.95 5.52
N ILE A 91 6.62 3.73 5.88
CA ILE A 91 6.20 3.38 7.26
C ILE A 91 7.36 3.58 8.24
N ILE A 92 8.56 3.10 7.89
CA ILE A 92 9.77 3.26 8.72
C ILE A 92 10.11 4.74 8.93
N THR A 93 10.06 5.54 7.87
CA THR A 93 10.28 7.00 7.94
C THR A 93 9.23 7.68 8.81
N ALA A 94 7.97 7.27 8.74
CA ALA A 94 6.88 7.82 9.56
C ALA A 94 7.10 7.56 11.07
N LEU A 95 7.80 6.48 11.42
CA LEU A 95 8.24 6.15 12.77
C LEU A 95 9.59 6.78 13.17
N GLY A 96 10.15 7.65 12.34
CA GLY A 96 11.42 8.35 12.65
C GLY A 96 12.69 7.60 12.23
N GLY A 97 12.58 6.43 11.59
CA GLY A 97 13.69 5.76 10.90
C GLY A 97 14.18 4.44 11.52
N ASP A 98 14.26 4.31 12.85
CA ASP A 98 14.59 3.05 13.52
C ASP A 98 13.33 2.39 14.07
N VAL A 99 13.01 1.20 13.58
CA VAL A 99 11.81 0.44 13.95
C VAL A 99 12.14 -0.88 14.65
N ARG A 100 13.40 -1.10 15.03
CA ARG A 100 13.83 -2.35 15.66
C ARG A 100 13.07 -2.59 16.96
N GLY A 101 12.39 -3.73 17.04
CA GLY A 101 11.57 -4.12 18.19
C GLY A 101 10.24 -3.37 18.31
N LEU A 102 9.95 -2.42 17.41
CA LEU A 102 8.66 -1.74 17.40
C LEU A 102 7.59 -2.64 16.78
N LYS A 103 6.44 -2.71 17.44
CA LYS A 103 5.24 -3.34 16.89
C LYS A 103 4.61 -2.45 15.81
N ILE A 104 4.34 -3.01 14.64
CA ILE A 104 3.62 -2.37 13.54
C ILE A 104 2.39 -3.23 13.19
N GLY A 105 1.21 -2.62 13.26
CA GLY A 105 -0.05 -3.23 12.85
C GLY A 105 -0.31 -3.01 11.36
N LEU A 106 -0.62 -4.06 10.60
CA LEU A 106 -0.98 -3.97 9.18
C LEU A 106 -2.44 -4.32 8.96
N LEU A 107 -3.15 -3.47 8.23
CA LEU A 107 -4.53 -3.68 7.83
C LEU A 107 -4.60 -3.93 6.33
N GLY A 108 -4.98 -5.15 5.96
CA GLY A 108 -5.01 -5.62 4.59
C GLY A 108 -3.71 -6.29 4.17
N LEU A 109 -3.84 -7.49 3.62
CA LEU A 109 -2.75 -8.33 3.14
C LEU A 109 -2.94 -8.70 1.67
N THR A 110 -4.17 -8.86 1.20
CA THR A 110 -4.43 -9.28 -0.18
C THR A 110 -4.13 -8.14 -1.17
N PHE A 111 -3.98 -8.45 -2.46
CA PHE A 111 -3.60 -7.40 -3.43
C PHE A 111 -4.69 -6.34 -3.69
N LYS A 112 -5.95 -6.70 -3.40
CA LYS A 112 -7.16 -5.87 -3.52
C LYS A 112 -8.25 -6.43 -2.57
N PRO A 113 -9.31 -5.68 -2.29
CA PRO A 113 -10.44 -6.19 -1.51
C PRO A 113 -11.22 -7.32 -2.21
N ASN A 114 -12.02 -8.04 -1.42
CA ASN A 114 -12.96 -9.10 -1.80
C ASN A 114 -12.27 -10.30 -2.48
N THR A 115 -11.13 -10.71 -1.93
CA THR A 115 -10.39 -11.91 -2.33
C THR A 115 -9.40 -12.28 -1.23
N ASP A 116 -9.08 -13.57 -1.15
CA ASP A 116 -7.99 -14.17 -0.39
C ASP A 116 -6.65 -14.23 -1.17
N ASP A 117 -6.63 -13.77 -2.43
CA ASP A 117 -5.46 -13.92 -3.30
C ASP A 117 -4.29 -13.05 -2.84
N MET A 118 -3.23 -13.71 -2.39
CA MET A 118 -1.99 -13.10 -1.93
C MET A 118 -0.94 -12.98 -3.04
N ARG A 119 -1.16 -13.53 -4.23
CA ARG A 119 -0.13 -13.56 -5.29
C ARG A 119 0.28 -12.15 -5.68
N ASP A 120 1.59 -11.90 -5.66
CA ASP A 120 2.22 -10.62 -5.95
C ASP A 120 1.65 -9.42 -5.15
N ALA A 121 0.97 -9.68 -4.02
CA ALA A 121 0.37 -8.63 -3.21
C ALA A 121 1.43 -7.62 -2.73
N PRO A 122 1.15 -6.31 -2.77
CA PRO A 122 2.09 -5.28 -2.28
C PRO A 122 2.52 -5.49 -0.82
N SER A 123 1.63 -6.04 0.00
CA SER A 123 1.87 -6.38 1.41
C SER A 123 3.11 -7.25 1.61
N ILE A 124 3.39 -8.19 0.72
CA ILE A 124 4.53 -9.13 0.85
C ILE A 124 5.85 -8.36 0.90
N ALA A 125 6.07 -7.47 -0.07
CA ALA A 125 7.29 -6.66 -0.13
C ALA A 125 7.34 -5.59 0.97
N ILE A 126 6.19 -5.07 1.40
CA ILE A 126 6.10 -4.14 2.53
C ILE A 126 6.52 -4.85 3.82
N VAL A 127 5.92 -6.00 4.12
CA VAL A 127 6.23 -6.83 5.29
C VAL A 127 7.69 -7.20 5.31
N GLN A 128 8.25 -7.70 4.20
CA GLN A 128 9.67 -8.05 4.13
C GLN A 128 10.56 -6.84 4.49
N THR A 129 10.23 -5.65 3.96
CA THR A 129 10.98 -4.42 4.27
C THR A 129 10.94 -4.07 5.77
N LEU A 130 9.82 -4.32 6.44
CA LEU A 130 9.66 -4.06 7.88
C LEU A 130 10.40 -5.11 8.74
N LEU A 131 10.30 -6.39 8.37
CA LEU A 131 10.98 -7.49 9.04
C LEU A 131 12.51 -7.34 8.91
N ASP A 132 13.00 -6.99 7.73
CA ASP A 132 14.43 -6.73 7.48
C ASP A 132 14.97 -5.58 8.35
N ALA A 133 14.11 -4.62 8.71
CA ALA A 133 14.42 -3.51 9.62
C ALA A 133 14.29 -3.89 11.11
N GLY A 134 13.84 -5.11 11.43
CA GLY A 134 13.70 -5.63 12.78
C GLY A 134 12.40 -5.25 13.48
N ALA A 135 11.37 -4.81 12.74
CA ALA A 135 10.04 -4.56 13.31
C ALA A 135 9.30 -5.86 13.64
N ILE A 136 8.39 -5.80 14.60
CA ILE A 136 7.47 -6.89 14.93
C ILE A 136 6.15 -6.61 14.22
N VAL A 137 5.79 -7.45 13.25
CA VAL A 137 4.61 -7.21 12.41
C VAL A 137 3.43 -8.02 12.91
N HIS A 138 2.33 -7.33 13.24
CA HIS A 138 1.02 -7.93 13.43
C HIS A 138 0.13 -7.53 12.27
N ALA A 139 -0.61 -8.46 11.69
CA ALA A 139 -1.46 -8.15 10.54
C ALA A 139 -2.84 -8.75 10.67
N HIS A 140 -3.80 -8.06 10.05
CA HIS A 140 -5.16 -8.55 9.89
C HIS A 140 -5.61 -8.25 8.45
N ASP A 141 -6.30 -9.21 7.84
CA ASP A 141 -7.02 -9.12 6.57
C ASP A 141 -8.38 -9.83 6.77
N PRO A 142 -9.50 -9.36 6.22
CA PRO A 142 -10.80 -9.99 6.47
C PRO A 142 -10.92 -11.39 5.83
N GLU A 143 -10.21 -11.66 4.73
CA GLU A 143 -10.36 -12.92 3.97
C GLU A 143 -9.02 -13.63 3.71
N GLY A 144 -7.91 -12.89 3.64
CA GLY A 144 -6.60 -13.42 3.25
C GLY A 144 -5.75 -14.04 4.35
N MET A 145 -6.26 -14.22 5.57
CA MET A 145 -5.45 -14.61 6.72
C MET A 145 -4.78 -15.98 6.57
N GLU A 146 -5.53 -16.97 6.10
CA GLU A 146 -5.01 -18.34 5.95
C GLU A 146 -3.91 -18.42 4.88
N GLU A 147 -4.14 -17.79 3.72
CA GLU A 147 -3.15 -17.75 2.64
C GLU A 147 -1.94 -16.89 3.00
N ALA A 148 -2.16 -15.76 3.68
CA ALA A 148 -1.07 -14.91 4.14
C ALA A 148 -0.17 -15.62 5.15
N ALA A 149 -0.73 -16.41 6.09
CA ALA A 149 0.06 -17.14 7.09
C ALA A 149 1.03 -18.15 6.44
N LYS A 150 0.66 -18.73 5.29
CA LYS A 150 1.53 -19.65 4.54
C LYS A 150 2.71 -18.93 3.88
N ILE A 151 2.50 -17.68 3.44
CA ILE A 151 3.47 -16.88 2.68
C ILE A 151 4.35 -16.03 3.60
N LEU A 152 3.82 -15.60 4.75
CA LEU A 152 4.44 -14.69 5.71
C LEU A 152 4.45 -15.33 7.11
N PRO A 153 5.18 -16.44 7.33
CA PRO A 153 5.15 -17.18 8.59
C PRO A 153 5.68 -16.40 9.80
N GLU A 154 6.46 -15.34 9.58
CA GLU A 154 7.01 -14.46 10.61
C GLU A 154 5.99 -13.39 11.10
N VAL A 155 4.87 -13.21 10.39
CA VAL A 155 3.85 -12.24 10.74
C VAL A 155 2.86 -12.84 11.74
N ILE A 156 2.58 -12.07 12.80
CA ILE A 156 1.58 -12.48 13.79
C ILE A 156 0.19 -12.12 13.25
N MET A 157 -0.57 -13.16 12.91
CA MET A 157 -1.93 -13.05 12.39
C MET A 157 -2.91 -12.70 13.52
N ALA A 158 -3.46 -11.50 13.48
CA ALA A 158 -4.39 -10.97 14.48
C ALA A 158 -5.86 -11.25 14.10
N SER A 159 -6.71 -11.47 15.09
CA SER A 159 -8.14 -11.79 14.89
C SER A 159 -9.00 -10.61 14.43
N SER A 160 -8.53 -9.38 14.60
CA SER A 160 -9.23 -8.18 14.17
C SER A 160 -8.28 -7.02 13.89
N ALA A 161 -8.78 -5.97 13.25
CA ALA A 161 -8.02 -4.73 13.03
C ALA A 161 -7.56 -4.09 14.35
N TYR A 162 -8.38 -4.16 15.42
CA TYR A 162 -8.03 -3.61 16.72
C TYR A 162 -6.96 -4.48 17.42
N ASP A 163 -7.01 -5.80 17.26
CA ASP A 163 -5.98 -6.70 17.82
C ASP A 163 -4.62 -6.50 17.13
N ALA A 164 -4.63 -6.25 15.81
CA ALA A 164 -3.43 -5.88 15.08
C ALA A 164 -2.83 -4.56 15.59
N ALA A 165 -3.69 -3.61 15.99
CA ALA A 165 -3.31 -2.30 16.48
C ALA A 165 -2.92 -2.25 17.96
N GLN A 166 -3.33 -3.23 18.77
CA GLN A 166 -3.08 -3.24 20.21
C GLN A 166 -1.59 -3.07 20.51
N ASP A 167 -1.20 -2.06 21.29
CA ASP A 167 0.21 -1.73 21.62
C ASP A 167 1.12 -1.48 20.40
N ALA A 168 0.55 -1.24 19.21
CA ALA A 168 1.33 -0.91 18.02
C ALA A 168 1.84 0.53 18.08
N HIS A 169 3.03 0.77 17.55
CA HIS A 169 3.62 2.11 17.43
C HIS A 169 3.14 2.81 16.16
N ALA A 170 2.86 2.02 15.12
CA ALA A 170 2.16 2.47 13.93
C ALA A 170 1.14 1.44 13.47
N VAL A 171 0.09 1.92 12.82
CA VAL A 171 -0.80 1.11 11.99
C VAL A 171 -0.66 1.55 10.55
N SER A 172 -0.53 0.61 9.61
CA SER A 172 -0.54 0.89 8.18
C SER A 172 -1.68 0.16 7.47
N LEU A 173 -2.44 0.91 6.67
CA LEU A 173 -3.47 0.36 5.80
C LEU A 173 -2.91 0.13 4.40
N ILE A 174 -2.89 -1.12 3.97
CA ILE A 174 -2.32 -1.56 2.68
C ILE A 174 -3.41 -1.89 1.66
N THR A 175 -4.52 -2.50 2.11
CA THR A 175 -5.63 -2.92 1.25
C THR A 175 -6.94 -2.32 1.71
N GLU A 176 -7.67 -1.71 0.78
CA GLU A 176 -8.78 -0.79 0.99
C GLU A 176 -10.13 -1.48 1.22
N TRP A 177 -10.15 -2.49 2.09
CA TRP A 177 -11.39 -3.17 2.48
C TRP A 177 -12.41 -2.21 3.09
N ASP A 178 -13.69 -2.37 2.73
CA ASP A 178 -14.75 -1.48 3.23
C ASP A 178 -14.91 -1.58 4.75
N ALA A 179 -14.61 -2.75 5.34
CA ALA A 179 -14.54 -2.93 6.79
C ALA A 179 -13.56 -1.95 7.47
N TYR A 180 -12.47 -1.57 6.80
CA TYR A 180 -11.50 -0.61 7.34
C TYR A 180 -11.98 0.83 7.20
N ARG A 181 -12.72 1.16 6.14
CA ARG A 181 -13.34 2.50 5.99
C ARG A 181 -14.29 2.82 7.15
N ALA A 182 -14.90 1.80 7.74
CA ALA A 182 -15.87 1.92 8.83
C ALA A 182 -15.26 1.78 10.24
N LEU A 183 -13.93 1.76 10.39
CA LEU A 183 -13.29 1.67 11.71
C LEU A 183 -13.56 2.91 12.56
N ASP A 184 -13.71 2.69 13.86
CA ASP A 184 -13.66 3.77 14.85
C ASP A 184 -12.18 4.12 15.08
N LEU A 185 -11.75 5.20 14.44
CA LEU A 185 -10.36 5.68 14.53
C LEU A 185 -9.97 6.09 15.95
N LYS A 186 -10.89 6.57 16.78
CA LYS A 186 -10.57 6.92 18.18
C LYS A 186 -10.34 5.67 19.00
N LYS A 187 -11.14 4.63 18.79
CA LYS A 187 -10.93 3.32 19.41
C LYS A 187 -9.61 2.70 18.94
N LEU A 188 -9.30 2.81 17.65
CA LEU A 188 -8.04 2.32 17.08
C LEU A 188 -6.84 3.03 17.74
N HIS A 189 -6.87 4.36 17.80
CA HIS A 189 -5.84 5.17 18.45
C HIS A 189 -5.68 4.81 19.92
N SER A 190 -6.79 4.63 20.65
CA SER A 190 -6.75 4.31 22.08
C SER A 190 -6.16 2.94 22.40
N ALA A 191 -6.13 2.02 21.44
CA ALA A 191 -5.53 0.70 21.60
C ALA A 191 -4.02 0.69 21.32
N MET A 192 -3.49 1.72 20.65
CA MET A 192 -2.10 1.79 20.21
C MET A 192 -1.18 2.34 21.30
N ALA A 193 0.11 1.98 21.22
CA ALA A 193 1.16 2.57 22.04
C ALA A 193 1.71 3.87 21.44
N GLY A 194 1.68 3.99 20.11
CA GLY A 194 1.99 5.21 19.37
C GLY A 194 0.77 5.78 18.68
N ASP A 195 0.99 6.80 17.85
CA ASP A 195 -0.05 7.59 17.19
C ASP A 195 0.15 7.69 15.67
N VAL A 196 0.98 6.84 15.07
CA VAL A 196 1.27 6.90 13.63
C VAL A 196 0.27 6.06 12.83
N LEU A 197 -0.47 6.70 11.93
CA LEU A 197 -1.35 6.03 10.96
C LEU A 197 -0.86 6.26 9.54
N VAL A 198 -0.45 5.19 8.85
CA VAL A 198 0.05 5.24 7.46
C VAL A 198 -0.97 4.63 6.50
N ASP A 199 -1.75 5.46 5.83
CA ASP A 199 -2.76 5.04 4.86
C ASP A 199 -2.19 5.02 3.44
N LEU A 200 -1.92 3.82 2.93
CA LEU A 200 -1.34 3.64 1.60
C LEU A 200 -2.38 3.60 0.49
N ARG A 201 -3.67 3.77 0.80
CA ARG A 201 -4.78 3.75 -0.16
C ARG A 201 -5.62 5.03 -0.15
N ASN A 202 -5.29 5.99 0.70
CA ASN A 202 -5.97 7.27 0.86
C ASN A 202 -7.48 7.10 1.11
N ILE A 203 -7.88 6.13 1.95
CA ILE A 203 -9.29 5.88 2.27
C ILE A 203 -9.84 6.86 3.31
N TYR A 204 -8.98 7.37 4.20
CA TYR A 204 -9.39 8.34 5.22
C TYR A 204 -9.15 9.76 4.73
N ARG A 205 -9.91 10.71 5.29
CA ARG A 205 -9.57 12.13 5.17
C ARG A 205 -8.51 12.50 6.20
N THR A 206 -7.60 13.40 5.84
CA THR A 206 -6.54 13.85 6.73
C THR A 206 -7.11 14.47 8.00
N GLU A 207 -8.16 15.29 7.89
CA GLU A 207 -8.76 15.97 9.04
C GLU A 207 -9.45 14.97 9.99
N GLU A 208 -10.08 13.92 9.44
CA GLU A 208 -10.75 12.88 10.23
C GLU A 208 -9.74 12.05 11.03
N ALA A 209 -8.61 11.66 10.41
CA ALA A 209 -7.55 10.93 11.08
C ALA A 209 -6.84 11.76 12.16
N GLN A 210 -6.54 13.03 11.87
CA GLN A 210 -5.92 13.95 12.83
C GLN A 210 -6.86 14.25 14.01
N ALA A 211 -8.17 14.44 13.76
CA ALA A 211 -9.16 14.63 14.82
C ALA A 211 -9.33 13.40 15.73
N ALA A 212 -8.95 12.22 15.25
CA ALA A 212 -8.89 10.99 16.05
C ALA A 212 -7.59 10.85 16.87
N GLY A 213 -6.62 11.74 16.68
CA GLY A 213 -5.35 11.77 17.43
C GLY A 213 -4.13 11.30 16.65
N PHE A 214 -4.28 10.90 15.38
CA PHE A 214 -3.15 10.32 14.63
C PHE A 214 -2.22 11.37 14.02
N ASN A 215 -0.91 11.10 14.11
CA ASN A 215 0.07 11.55 13.13
C ASN A 215 -0.16 10.80 11.81
N TYR A 216 -0.97 11.40 10.94
CA TYR A 216 -1.45 10.77 9.73
C TYR A 216 -0.50 10.98 8.55
N VAL A 217 -0.09 9.87 7.92
CA VAL A 217 0.74 9.83 6.72
C VAL A 217 -0.04 9.14 5.62
N SER A 218 -0.03 9.70 4.41
CA SER A 218 -0.75 9.13 3.27
C SER A 218 0.07 9.23 1.98
N VAL A 219 -0.48 8.75 0.86
CA VAL A 219 0.24 8.65 -0.42
C VAL A 219 -0.11 9.84 -1.32
N GLY A 220 0.89 10.62 -1.69
CA GLY A 220 0.73 11.70 -2.67
C GLY A 220 0.08 12.97 -2.15
N ARG A 221 0.05 13.18 -0.84
CA ARG A 221 -0.40 14.41 -0.19
C ARG A 221 0.35 14.61 1.14
N ARG A 222 0.46 15.87 1.60
CA ARG A 222 0.98 16.24 2.92
C ARG A 222 -0.16 16.64 3.84
#